data_AF-A4QPB2-F1
#
_entry.id   AF-A4QPB2-F1
#
_cell.length_a   1.000
_cell.length_b   1.000
_cell.length_c   1.000
_cell.angle_alpha   90.00
_cell.angle_beta   90.00
_cell.angle_gamma   90.00
#
_symmetry.space_group_name_H-M   'P 1'
#
loop_
_entity.id
_entity.type
_entity.pdbx_description
1 polymer ?
#
loop_
_entity_poly.entity_id
_entity_poly.type
_entity_poly.pdbx_seq_one_letter_code
_entity_poly.pdbx_strand_id
1 'polypeptide(L)'
;MEGHVYWTDDEVWAIRRAYLDGSGAQTLINTKINDPDDIAVNWVARSLYWTHTGTEHIEVTCLNSTSHKILVSEDMDEPRAIALHPEMGLTYWIDWGENPEIKRANLDRQELRVLVNASLGWPNGLALDLQEGKLYWGDAKTDKIEAISVDETKRQTLLKDKLPHIFRFTLLGDFIYWTAWQHHSIKRVHKVKANRDVIIDQLPDLMGLKAVNVDKVVGTNPHADRNGGAATCASSRPTQPGLAAPSRAWNC
;
A
#
# COMPACT_ATOMS: atom_id res chain seq x y z
N MET A 1 -8.12 14.58 8.54
CA MET A 1 -6.73 14.22 8.18
C MET A 1 -5.85 15.43 8.41
N GLU A 2 -4.58 15.25 8.75
CA GLU A 2 -3.64 16.36 8.99
C GLU A 2 -3.06 16.97 7.70
N GLY A 3 -3.45 16.49 6.51
CA GLY A 3 -2.99 17.06 5.23
C GLY A 3 -1.53 16.76 4.89
N HIS A 4 -0.91 15.79 5.56
CA HIS A 4 0.47 15.37 5.30
C HIS A 4 0.56 14.39 4.13
N VAL A 5 1.56 14.60 3.28
CA VAL A 5 2.11 13.62 2.35
C VAL A 5 3.29 12.94 3.02
N TYR A 6 3.40 11.62 2.87
CA TYR A 6 4.50 10.81 3.38
C TYR A 6 5.24 10.18 2.19
N TRP A 7 6.56 10.15 2.24
CA TRP A 7 7.37 9.51 1.20
C TRP A 7 8.62 8.85 1.79
N THR A 8 9.11 7.85 1.06
CA THR A 8 10.40 7.19 1.27
C THR A 8 11.45 7.81 0.36
N ASP A 9 12.69 7.77 0.80
CA ASP A 9 13.85 8.29 0.08
C ASP A 9 15.02 7.32 0.33
N ASP A 10 15.46 6.65 -0.72
CA ASP A 10 16.50 5.61 -0.71
C ASP A 10 17.91 6.20 -0.76
N GLU A 11 18.11 7.39 -1.31
CA GLU A 11 19.39 8.09 -1.25
C GLU A 11 19.63 8.73 0.13
N VAL A 12 18.59 9.29 0.73
CA VAL A 12 18.64 9.91 2.06
C VAL A 12 18.45 8.88 3.19
N TRP A 13 17.99 7.67 2.86
CA TRP A 13 17.68 6.60 3.82
C TRP A 13 16.70 7.07 4.90
N ALA A 14 15.59 7.67 4.47
CA ALA A 14 14.64 8.29 5.38
C ALA A 14 13.18 8.17 4.93
N ILE A 15 12.29 8.22 5.93
CA ILE A 15 10.87 8.48 5.73
C ILE A 15 10.59 9.90 6.16
N ARG A 16 9.95 10.67 5.27
CA ARG A 16 9.71 12.11 5.46
C ARG A 16 8.23 12.42 5.26
N ARG A 17 7.82 13.59 5.76
CA ARG A 17 6.48 14.14 5.55
C ARG A 17 6.51 15.65 5.37
N ALA A 18 5.49 16.18 4.71
CA ALA A 18 5.25 17.61 4.54
C ALA A 18 3.75 17.85 4.28
N TYR A 19 3.28 19.08 4.40
CA TYR A 19 1.96 19.46 3.90
C TYR A 19 1.93 19.44 2.36
N LEU A 20 0.73 19.42 1.77
CA LEU A 20 0.55 19.40 0.30
C LEU A 20 1.18 20.61 -0.42
N ASP A 21 1.35 21.74 0.27
CA ASP A 21 2.03 22.93 -0.24
C ASP A 21 3.57 22.88 -0.08
N GLY A 22 4.10 21.78 0.47
CA GLY A 22 5.52 21.58 0.74
C GLY A 22 6.01 22.18 2.07
N SER A 23 5.16 22.91 2.80
CA SER A 23 5.51 23.45 4.11
C SER A 23 5.58 22.37 5.18
N GLY A 24 6.18 22.67 6.34
CA GLY A 24 6.24 21.73 7.46
C GLY A 24 7.04 20.45 7.18
N ALA A 25 7.97 20.50 6.23
CA ALA A 25 8.79 19.34 5.89
C ALA A 25 9.59 18.83 7.11
N GLN A 26 9.44 17.54 7.42
CA GLN A 26 10.04 16.88 8.57
C GLN A 26 10.55 15.49 8.18
N THR A 27 11.71 15.11 8.71
CA THR A 27 12.17 13.71 8.73
C THR A 27 11.51 12.97 9.89
N LEU A 28 10.75 11.93 9.57
CA LEU A 28 10.00 11.14 10.54
C LEU A 28 10.82 9.96 11.07
N ILE A 29 11.53 9.27 10.18
CA ILE A 29 12.40 8.13 10.51
C ILE A 29 13.67 8.25 9.67
N ASN A 30 14.84 8.10 10.30
CA ASN A 30 16.16 8.17 9.65
C ASN A 30 17.16 7.16 10.24
N THR A 31 16.66 6.15 10.95
CA THR A 31 17.48 5.12 11.59
C THR A 31 17.08 3.75 11.05
N LYS A 32 18.07 2.95 10.64
CA LYS A 32 17.87 1.57 10.15
C LYS A 32 16.95 1.45 8.93
N ILE A 33 16.81 2.52 8.17
CA ILE A 33 16.12 2.48 6.87
C ILE A 33 17.09 1.88 5.86
N ASN A 34 16.70 0.77 5.21
CA ASN A 34 17.46 0.13 4.14
C ASN A 34 16.52 -0.18 2.96
N ASP A 35 16.73 0.47 1.81
CA ASP A 35 15.93 0.35 0.59
C ASP A 35 14.41 0.36 0.84
N PRO A 36 13.86 1.47 1.37
CA PRO A 36 12.43 1.59 1.63
C PRO A 36 11.64 1.73 0.31
N ASP A 37 10.99 0.66 -0.14
CA ASP A 37 10.44 0.60 -1.50
C ASP A 37 9.03 1.23 -1.63
N ASP A 38 8.14 0.96 -0.68
CA ASP A 38 6.79 1.53 -0.67
C ASP A 38 6.27 1.84 0.74
N ILE A 39 5.25 2.70 0.80
CA ILE A 39 4.70 3.22 2.04
C ILE A 39 3.17 3.32 1.98
N ALA A 40 2.53 2.95 3.09
CA ALA A 40 1.08 2.99 3.25
C ALA A 40 0.66 3.61 4.58
N VAL A 41 -0.34 4.49 4.53
CA VAL A 41 -0.90 5.16 5.70
C VAL A 41 -2.17 4.44 6.12
N ASN A 42 -2.25 4.01 7.38
CA ASN A 42 -3.51 3.65 8.02
C ASN A 42 -4.12 4.89 8.67
N TRP A 43 -5.03 5.55 7.96
CA TRP A 43 -5.65 6.79 8.42
C TRP A 43 -6.60 6.60 9.60
N VAL A 44 -7.12 5.38 9.78
CA VAL A 44 -8.06 5.05 10.86
C VAL A 44 -7.31 4.80 12.17
N ALA A 45 -6.29 3.94 12.14
CA ALA A 45 -5.47 3.62 13.31
C ALA A 45 -4.35 4.63 13.58
N ARG A 46 -4.17 5.63 12.70
CA ARG A 46 -3.12 6.65 12.76
C ARG A 46 -1.70 6.08 12.72
N SER A 47 -1.46 5.06 11.91
CA SER A 47 -0.16 4.39 11.74
C SER A 47 0.36 4.45 10.30
N LEU A 48 1.67 4.29 10.16
CA LEU A 48 2.42 4.29 8.91
C LEU A 48 3.11 2.94 8.76
N TYR A 49 3.01 2.34 7.57
CA TYR A 49 3.58 1.04 7.22
C TYR A 49 4.50 1.22 6.02
N TRP A 50 5.62 0.51 5.98
CA TRP A 50 6.51 0.54 4.82
C TRP A 50 7.24 -0.78 4.68
N THR A 51 7.68 -1.05 3.46
CA THR A 51 8.44 -2.22 3.07
C THR A 51 9.92 -1.89 3.01
N HIS A 52 10.75 -2.84 3.44
CA HIS A 52 12.20 -2.79 3.33
C HIS A 52 12.68 -3.93 2.47
N THR A 53 13.11 -3.63 1.24
CA THR A 53 13.67 -4.64 0.34
C THR A 53 15.01 -5.13 0.87
N GLY A 54 15.92 -4.21 1.24
CA GLY A 54 17.29 -4.56 1.64
C GLY A 54 17.42 -5.32 2.97
N THR A 55 16.37 -5.35 3.78
CA THR A 55 16.31 -6.11 5.05
C THR A 55 15.07 -7.00 5.15
N GLU A 56 14.38 -7.21 4.03
CA GLU A 56 13.36 -8.24 3.84
C GLU A 56 12.23 -8.23 4.89
N HIS A 57 11.69 -7.06 5.20
CA HIS A 57 10.64 -6.97 6.22
C HIS A 57 9.69 -5.79 6.00
N ILE A 58 8.57 -5.81 6.72
CA ILE A 58 7.59 -4.71 6.78
C ILE A 58 7.66 -4.11 8.17
N GLU A 59 7.74 -2.79 8.27
CA GLU A 59 7.73 -2.07 9.53
C GLU A 59 6.47 -1.20 9.68
N VAL A 60 6.16 -0.85 10.93
CA VAL A 60 5.06 0.05 11.27
C VAL A 60 5.42 0.97 12.42
N THR A 61 4.97 2.22 12.34
CA THR A 61 5.07 3.22 13.41
C THR A 61 3.74 3.99 13.54
N CYS A 62 3.55 4.70 14.64
CA CYS A 62 2.53 5.75 14.71
C CYS A 62 2.90 6.92 13.79
N LEU A 63 1.91 7.68 13.30
CA LEU A 63 2.18 8.82 12.42
C LEU A 63 2.97 9.97 13.08
N ASN A 64 3.11 9.94 14.41
CA ASN A 64 3.98 10.80 15.21
C ASN A 64 5.37 10.18 15.48
N SER A 65 5.75 9.11 14.78
CA SER A 65 6.99 8.32 14.90
C SER A 65 7.15 7.45 16.16
N THR A 66 6.14 7.31 17.02
CA THR A 66 6.24 6.46 18.22
C THR A 66 5.88 5.00 17.95
N SER A 67 6.29 4.09 18.83
CA SER A 67 5.88 2.67 18.81
C SER A 67 6.26 1.92 17.52
N HIS A 68 7.48 2.20 17.06
CA HIS A 68 8.10 1.56 15.90
C HIS A 68 8.36 0.05 16.13
N LYS A 69 8.03 -0.80 15.16
CA LYS A 69 8.23 -2.25 15.21
C LYS A 69 8.20 -2.92 13.82
N ILE A 70 8.86 -4.08 13.70
CA ILE A 70 8.91 -4.92 12.48
C ILE A 70 7.67 -5.77 12.32
N LEU A 71 6.63 -5.36 11.59
CA LEU A 71 5.39 -6.11 11.34
C LEU A 71 5.63 -7.55 10.82
N VAL A 72 6.30 -7.73 9.70
CA VAL A 72 6.51 -9.07 9.10
C VAL A 72 7.96 -9.19 8.72
N SER A 73 8.61 -10.28 9.10
CA SER A 73 10.02 -10.58 8.75
C SER A 73 10.26 -12.07 8.51
N GLU A 74 9.21 -12.88 8.52
CA GLU A 74 9.28 -14.33 8.29
C GLU A 74 8.80 -14.60 6.87
N ASP A 75 9.47 -15.53 6.18
CA ASP A 75 9.16 -15.93 4.81
C ASP A 75 9.05 -14.73 3.85
N MET A 76 10.04 -13.84 3.87
CA MET A 76 10.15 -12.65 3.02
C MET A 76 11.38 -12.78 2.13
N ASP A 77 11.32 -12.26 0.91
CA ASP A 77 12.46 -12.21 -0.01
C ASP A 77 12.70 -10.76 -0.47
N GLU A 78 11.83 -10.19 -1.32
CA GLU A 78 11.91 -8.79 -1.77
C GLU A 78 10.55 -8.07 -1.62
N PRO A 79 10.16 -7.63 -0.42
CA PRO A 79 8.90 -6.91 -0.26
C PRO A 79 8.91 -5.55 -0.96
N ARG A 80 7.92 -5.31 -1.82
CA ARG A 80 7.80 -4.08 -2.63
C ARG A 80 6.56 -3.27 -2.30
N ALA A 81 5.53 -3.33 -3.13
CA ALA A 81 4.35 -2.50 -2.96
C ALA A 81 3.49 -2.98 -1.78
N ILE A 82 2.89 -2.05 -1.05
CA ILE A 82 2.06 -2.31 0.13
C ILE A 82 0.71 -1.59 0.04
N ALA A 83 -0.36 -2.28 0.44
CA ALA A 83 -1.71 -1.73 0.53
C ALA A 83 -2.39 -2.16 1.83
N LEU A 84 -3.26 -1.30 2.37
CA LEU A 84 -3.92 -1.52 3.64
C LEU A 84 -5.44 -1.52 3.47
N HIS A 85 -6.12 -2.38 4.21
CA HIS A 85 -7.56 -2.34 4.44
C HIS A 85 -7.83 -1.98 5.91
N PRO A 86 -7.92 -0.69 6.27
CA PRO A 86 -8.03 -0.27 7.68
C PRO A 86 -9.27 -0.82 8.41
N GLU A 87 -10.40 -0.95 7.72
CA GLU A 87 -11.65 -1.44 8.33
C GLU A 87 -11.58 -2.93 8.68
N MET A 88 -11.04 -3.76 7.78
CA MET A 88 -10.88 -5.20 8.00
C MET A 88 -9.61 -5.55 8.77
N GLY A 89 -8.70 -4.60 8.97
CA GLY A 89 -7.42 -4.83 9.62
C GLY A 89 -6.48 -5.73 8.82
N LEU A 90 -6.45 -5.58 7.50
CA LEU A 90 -5.59 -6.37 6.60
C LEU A 90 -4.47 -5.51 5.99
N THR A 91 -3.31 -6.13 5.82
CA THR A 91 -2.18 -5.64 5.04
C THR A 91 -1.99 -6.58 3.86
N TYR A 92 -1.75 -6.02 2.68
CA TYR A 92 -1.38 -6.74 1.47
C TYR A 92 -0.04 -6.22 0.98
N TRP A 93 0.82 -7.09 0.50
CA TRP A 93 2.05 -6.67 -0.14
C TRP A 93 2.44 -7.60 -1.28
N ILE A 94 3.29 -7.08 -2.15
CA ILE A 94 4.00 -7.88 -3.14
C ILE A 94 5.34 -8.28 -2.54
N ASP A 95 5.70 -9.55 -2.69
CA ASP A 95 7.03 -10.08 -2.45
C ASP A 95 7.61 -10.52 -3.80
N TRP A 96 8.65 -9.83 -4.26
CA TRP A 96 9.15 -9.92 -5.64
C TRP A 96 10.19 -11.00 -5.87
N GLY A 97 10.58 -11.73 -4.81
CA GLY A 97 11.66 -12.72 -4.80
C GLY A 97 11.69 -13.75 -5.94
N GLU A 98 12.56 -14.75 -5.83
CA GLU A 98 12.74 -15.74 -6.92
C GLU A 98 11.40 -16.35 -7.39
N ASN A 99 10.49 -16.58 -6.42
CA ASN A 99 9.11 -16.95 -6.65
C ASN A 99 8.20 -15.79 -6.22
N PRO A 100 7.77 -14.91 -7.13
CA PRO A 100 7.02 -13.72 -6.76
C PRO A 100 5.62 -14.07 -6.27
N GLU A 101 5.21 -13.44 -5.17
CA GLU A 101 3.95 -13.69 -4.48
C GLU A 101 3.23 -12.38 -4.12
N ILE A 102 1.91 -12.45 -4.01
CA ILE A 102 1.12 -11.44 -3.31
C ILE A 102 0.68 -12.07 -2.00
N LYS A 103 1.07 -11.44 -0.90
CA LYS A 103 0.81 -11.94 0.45
C LYS A 103 -0.14 -11.01 1.19
N ARG A 104 -0.78 -11.55 2.23
CA ARG A 104 -1.58 -10.78 3.18
C ARG A 104 -1.32 -11.22 4.61
N ALA A 105 -1.55 -10.32 5.55
CA ALA A 105 -1.58 -10.60 6.98
C ALA A 105 -2.52 -9.63 7.69
N ASN A 106 -2.96 -10.01 8.89
CA ASN A 106 -3.65 -9.07 9.76
C ASN A 106 -2.68 -7.97 10.24
N LEU A 107 -3.19 -6.79 10.60
CA LEU A 107 -2.35 -5.68 11.10
C LEU A 107 -1.65 -6.00 12.44
N ASP A 108 -2.08 -7.07 13.14
CA ASP A 108 -1.41 -7.64 14.31
C ASP A 108 -0.50 -8.83 13.98
N ARG A 109 -0.17 -9.03 12.69
CA ARG A 109 0.71 -10.08 12.12
C ARG A 109 0.16 -11.48 12.14
N GLN A 110 -1.06 -11.66 12.64
CA GLN A 110 -1.66 -12.98 12.66
C GLN A 110 -2.12 -13.36 11.25
N GLU A 111 -2.12 -14.66 10.96
CA GLU A 111 -2.62 -15.21 9.70
C GLU A 111 -1.92 -14.70 8.44
N LEU A 112 -0.58 -14.75 8.41
CA LEU A 112 0.18 -14.60 7.17
C LEU A 112 -0.29 -15.66 6.16
N ARG A 113 -0.68 -15.21 4.97
CA ARG A 113 -1.16 -16.07 3.88
C ARG A 113 -0.67 -15.58 2.53
N VAL A 114 -0.34 -16.53 1.67
CA VAL A 114 -0.10 -16.29 0.25
C VAL A 114 -1.46 -16.19 -0.45
N LEU A 115 -1.75 -15.02 -1.03
CA LEU A 115 -2.99 -14.73 -1.77
C LEU A 115 -2.87 -15.15 -3.24
N VAL A 116 -1.71 -14.87 -3.86
CA VAL A 116 -1.42 -15.22 -5.25
C VAL A 116 0.03 -15.68 -5.36
N ASN A 117 0.27 -16.85 -5.94
CA ASN A 117 1.61 -17.38 -6.25
C ASN A 117 1.72 -17.96 -7.66
N ALA A 118 0.70 -17.76 -8.50
CA ALA A 118 0.62 -18.34 -9.83
C ALA A 118 0.50 -17.25 -10.89
N SER A 119 1.17 -17.47 -12.04
CA SER A 119 1.16 -16.53 -13.17
C SER A 119 1.60 -15.11 -12.79
N LEU A 120 2.54 -15.00 -11.85
CA LEU A 120 3.24 -13.77 -11.50
C LEU A 120 4.63 -13.80 -12.14
N GLY A 121 5.05 -12.66 -12.66
CA GLY A 121 6.33 -12.45 -13.29
C GLY A 121 7.09 -11.35 -12.58
N TRP A 122 6.70 -10.09 -12.77
CA TRP A 122 7.25 -8.94 -12.06
C TRP A 122 6.12 -8.05 -11.53
N PRO A 123 5.39 -8.50 -10.50
CA PRO A 123 4.39 -7.66 -9.86
C PRO A 123 5.09 -6.45 -9.21
N ASN A 124 4.69 -5.22 -9.55
CA ASN A 124 5.39 -4.01 -9.09
C ASN A 124 4.48 -3.02 -8.34
N GLY A 125 3.20 -2.99 -8.68
CA GLY A 125 2.23 -2.08 -8.07
C GLY A 125 1.06 -2.84 -7.47
N LEU A 126 0.47 -2.26 -6.44
CA LEU A 126 -0.63 -2.82 -5.68
C LEU A 126 -1.60 -1.71 -5.28
N ALA A 127 -2.89 -1.89 -5.53
CA ALA A 127 -3.92 -0.93 -5.09
C ALA A 127 -5.18 -1.64 -4.63
N LEU A 128 -5.82 -1.10 -3.60
CA LEU A 128 -7.06 -1.64 -3.05
C LEU A 128 -8.21 -0.70 -3.37
N ASP A 129 -9.26 -1.26 -3.96
CA ASP A 129 -10.56 -0.62 -4.06
C ASP A 129 -11.39 -1.01 -2.82
N LEU A 130 -11.43 -0.10 -1.84
CA LEU A 130 -12.18 -0.30 -0.60
C LEU A 130 -13.69 -0.38 -0.81
N GLN A 131 -14.22 0.28 -1.86
CA GLN A 131 -15.65 0.32 -2.11
C GLN A 131 -16.13 -0.98 -2.77
N GLU A 132 -15.35 -1.48 -3.72
CA GLU A 132 -15.66 -2.72 -4.45
C GLU A 132 -15.10 -3.98 -3.80
N GLY A 133 -14.26 -3.82 -2.75
CA GLY A 133 -13.61 -4.93 -2.08
C GLY A 133 -12.70 -5.74 -3.01
N LYS A 134 -11.87 -5.06 -3.81
CA LYS A 134 -10.97 -5.70 -4.79
C LYS A 134 -9.54 -5.19 -4.67
N LEU A 135 -8.59 -6.12 -4.68
CA LEU A 135 -7.17 -5.85 -4.77
C LEU A 135 -6.76 -5.93 -6.25
N TYR A 136 -6.07 -4.92 -6.74
CA TYR A 136 -5.52 -4.83 -8.07
C TYR A 136 -4.00 -4.93 -8.00
N TRP A 137 -3.37 -5.56 -8.98
CA TRP A 137 -1.93 -5.49 -9.18
C TRP A 137 -1.57 -5.38 -10.67
N GLY A 138 -0.35 -4.92 -10.92
CA GLY A 138 0.21 -4.69 -12.24
C GLY A 138 1.52 -5.44 -12.32
N ASP A 139 1.67 -6.23 -13.37
CA ASP A 139 2.82 -7.10 -13.57
C ASP A 139 3.56 -6.69 -14.84
N ALA A 140 4.81 -6.24 -14.67
CA ALA A 140 5.64 -5.69 -15.73
C ALA A 140 6.18 -6.75 -16.69
N LYS A 141 6.22 -8.03 -16.29
CA LYS A 141 6.72 -9.12 -17.13
C LYS A 141 5.62 -9.72 -17.98
N THR A 142 4.42 -9.83 -17.41
CA THR A 142 3.26 -10.41 -18.10
C THR A 142 2.42 -9.36 -18.85
N ASP A 143 2.74 -8.07 -18.72
CA ASP A 143 2.02 -6.93 -19.29
C ASP A 143 0.52 -6.96 -18.97
N LYS A 144 0.19 -7.24 -17.70
CA LYS A 144 -1.20 -7.36 -17.21
C LYS A 144 -1.47 -6.47 -16.03
N ILE A 145 -2.72 -6.00 -15.98
CA ILE A 145 -3.36 -5.56 -14.75
C ILE A 145 -4.41 -6.60 -14.41
N GLU A 146 -4.31 -7.15 -13.20
CA GLU A 146 -5.23 -8.14 -12.68
C GLU A 146 -5.90 -7.62 -11.41
N ALA A 147 -7.01 -8.27 -11.05
CA ALA A 147 -7.74 -7.99 -9.84
C ALA A 147 -8.22 -9.29 -9.19
N ILE A 148 -8.31 -9.29 -7.86
CA ILE A 148 -8.90 -10.36 -7.06
C ILE A 148 -9.81 -9.73 -6.00
N SER A 149 -10.88 -10.42 -5.64
CA SER A 149 -11.76 -9.96 -4.57
C SER A 149 -11.06 -10.12 -3.20
N VAL A 150 -11.40 -9.29 -2.23
CA VAL A 150 -10.83 -9.32 -0.87
C VAL A 150 -11.16 -10.62 -0.13
N ASP A 151 -12.25 -11.29 -0.52
CA ASP A 151 -12.59 -12.66 -0.11
C ASP A 151 -11.75 -13.75 -0.80
N GLU A 152 -10.70 -13.34 -1.54
CA GLU A 152 -9.75 -14.19 -2.26
C GLU A 152 -10.35 -14.93 -3.47
N THR A 153 -11.54 -14.56 -3.90
CA THR A 153 -12.21 -15.17 -5.05
C THR A 153 -12.14 -14.30 -6.30
N LYS A 154 -12.57 -14.88 -7.43
CA LYS A 154 -12.81 -14.16 -8.69
C LYS A 154 -11.59 -13.37 -9.18
N ARG A 155 -10.41 -13.99 -9.15
CA ARG A 155 -9.24 -13.45 -9.87
C ARG A 155 -9.61 -13.27 -11.34
N GLN A 156 -9.33 -12.09 -11.87
CA GLN A 156 -9.62 -11.72 -13.26
C GLN A 156 -8.54 -10.82 -13.83
N THR A 157 -8.28 -10.96 -15.14
CA THR A 157 -7.46 -10.00 -15.88
C THR A 157 -8.33 -8.82 -16.30
N LEU A 158 -7.99 -7.63 -15.80
CA LEU A 158 -8.65 -6.39 -16.17
C LEU A 158 -8.18 -5.90 -17.54
N LEU A 159 -6.87 -5.98 -17.74
CA LEU A 159 -6.19 -5.45 -18.90
C LEU A 159 -5.02 -6.37 -19.22
N LYS A 160 -4.83 -6.62 -20.52
CA LYS A 160 -3.67 -7.31 -21.04
C LYS A 160 -3.14 -6.56 -22.25
N ASP A 161 -1.88 -6.83 -22.55
CA ASP A 161 -1.16 -6.37 -23.73
C ASP A 161 -0.94 -4.84 -23.75
N LYS A 162 0.23 -4.42 -24.29
CA LYS A 162 0.62 -3.01 -24.44
C LYS A 162 0.68 -2.26 -23.10
N LEU A 163 1.25 -2.90 -22.08
CA LEU A 163 1.50 -2.33 -20.76
C LEU A 163 2.98 -2.40 -20.35
N PRO A 164 3.91 -2.03 -21.24
CA PRO A 164 5.33 -2.20 -20.96
C PRO A 164 5.71 -1.45 -19.69
N HIS A 165 6.31 -2.20 -18.76
CA HIS A 165 6.93 -1.69 -17.53
C HIS A 165 6.00 -0.80 -16.68
N ILE A 166 4.86 -1.37 -16.27
CA ILE A 166 4.11 -0.85 -15.12
C ILE A 166 5.03 -0.89 -13.91
N PHE A 167 5.28 0.27 -13.31
CA PHE A 167 6.05 0.35 -12.07
C PHE A 167 5.11 0.51 -10.88
N ARG A 168 4.87 1.74 -10.43
CA ARG A 168 3.91 2.01 -9.36
C ARG A 168 2.56 2.36 -9.95
N PHE A 169 1.49 1.90 -9.31
CA PHE A 169 0.16 2.34 -9.66
C PHE A 169 -0.73 2.50 -8.44
N THR A 170 -1.78 3.30 -8.63
CA THR A 170 -2.74 3.70 -7.61
C THR A 170 -4.15 3.68 -8.21
N LEU A 171 -5.17 3.72 -7.37
CA LEU A 171 -6.58 3.70 -7.76
C LEU A 171 -7.31 4.85 -7.07
N LEU A 172 -8.13 5.56 -7.84
CA LEU A 172 -9.05 6.56 -7.31
C LEU A 172 -10.31 6.61 -8.17
N GLY A 173 -11.48 6.49 -7.53
CA GLY A 173 -12.76 6.47 -8.23
C GLY A 173 -12.79 5.34 -9.25
N ASP A 174 -13.08 5.68 -10.51
CA ASP A 174 -13.19 4.72 -11.62
C ASP A 174 -11.90 4.42 -12.38
N PHE A 175 -10.78 4.96 -11.93
CA PHE A 175 -9.53 4.93 -12.66
C PHE A 175 -8.38 4.31 -11.87
N ILE A 176 -7.59 3.53 -12.59
CA ILE A 176 -6.26 3.07 -12.18
C ILE A 176 -5.24 3.94 -12.89
N TYR A 177 -4.24 4.43 -12.17
CA TYR A 177 -3.20 5.33 -12.65
C TYR A 177 -1.83 4.70 -12.41
N TRP A 178 -0.94 4.66 -13.40
CA TRP A 178 0.39 4.07 -13.24
C TRP A 178 1.49 4.93 -13.85
N THR A 179 2.69 4.83 -13.28
CA THR A 179 3.93 5.25 -13.92
C THR A 179 4.36 4.20 -14.93
N ALA A 180 4.56 4.63 -16.18
CA ALA A 180 5.12 3.80 -17.25
C ALA A 180 6.60 4.16 -17.42
N TRP A 181 7.47 3.41 -16.76
CA TRP A 181 8.87 3.78 -16.55
C TRP A 181 9.62 4.00 -17.87
N GLN A 182 9.49 3.08 -18.83
CA GLN A 182 10.13 3.20 -20.15
C GLN A 182 9.59 4.34 -21.03
N HIS A 183 8.40 4.86 -20.72
CA HIS A 183 7.74 5.85 -21.55
C HIS A 183 7.72 7.24 -20.93
N HIS A 184 8.30 7.42 -19.74
CA HIS A 184 8.34 8.71 -19.03
C HIS A 184 6.94 9.35 -18.98
N SER A 185 5.93 8.56 -18.62
CA SER A 185 4.53 9.00 -18.68
C SER A 185 3.71 8.45 -17.52
N ILE A 186 2.66 9.20 -17.18
CA ILE A 186 1.59 8.72 -16.30
C ILE A 186 0.39 8.42 -17.18
N LYS A 187 -0.09 7.19 -17.06
CA LYS A 187 -1.26 6.71 -17.80
C LYS A 187 -2.38 6.40 -16.83
N ARG A 188 -3.61 6.41 -17.32
CA ARG A 188 -4.77 5.91 -16.58
C ARG A 188 -5.60 4.97 -17.42
N VAL A 189 -6.38 4.13 -16.75
CA VAL A 189 -7.37 3.26 -17.37
C VAL A 189 -8.63 3.22 -16.54
N HIS A 190 -9.78 3.29 -17.20
CA HIS A 190 -11.05 3.07 -16.52
C HIS A 190 -11.20 1.58 -16.21
N LYS A 191 -11.45 1.21 -14.94
CA LYS A 191 -11.48 -0.20 -14.52
C LYS A 191 -12.53 -1.02 -15.27
N VAL A 192 -13.74 -0.50 -15.49
CA VAL A 192 -14.79 -1.23 -16.23
C VAL A 192 -14.66 -1.11 -17.75
N LYS A 193 -14.48 0.11 -18.27
CA LYS A 193 -14.52 0.37 -19.71
C LYS A 193 -13.22 0.03 -20.44
N ALA A 194 -12.13 -0.16 -19.70
CA ALA A 194 -10.79 -0.45 -20.22
C ALA A 194 -10.23 0.61 -21.20
N ASN A 195 -10.83 1.81 -21.27
CA ASN A 195 -10.30 2.91 -22.06
C ASN A 195 -9.10 3.54 -21.34
N ARG A 196 -8.02 3.73 -22.10
CA ARG A 196 -6.72 4.18 -21.60
C ARG A 196 -6.47 5.61 -22.07
N ASP A 197 -5.97 6.45 -21.17
CA ASP A 197 -5.52 7.81 -21.49
C ASP A 197 -4.08 8.00 -21.02
N VAL A 198 -3.32 8.84 -21.73
CA VAL A 198 -2.07 9.40 -21.22
C VAL A 198 -2.42 10.72 -20.53
N ILE A 199 -2.08 10.86 -19.25
CA ILE A 199 -2.34 12.09 -18.49
C ILE A 199 -1.23 13.09 -18.72
N ILE A 200 0.00 12.61 -18.65
CA ILE A 200 1.21 13.39 -18.89
C ILE A 200 2.23 12.48 -19.58
N ASP A 201 2.95 13.05 -20.54
CA ASP A 201 4.08 12.44 -21.21
C ASP A 201 5.35 13.25 -20.93
N GLN A 202 6.50 12.70 -21.35
CA GLN A 202 7.80 13.38 -21.28
C GLN A 202 8.19 13.84 -19.87
N LEU A 203 7.79 13.07 -18.85
CA LEU A 203 8.15 13.29 -17.45
C LEU A 203 9.19 12.22 -17.04
N PRO A 204 10.50 12.55 -17.10
CA PRO A 204 11.56 11.61 -16.75
C PRO A 204 11.57 11.31 -15.25
N ASP A 205 12.29 10.23 -14.88
CA ASP A 205 12.59 9.87 -13.49
C ASP A 205 11.35 9.70 -12.59
N LEU A 206 10.25 9.26 -13.21
CA LEU A 206 9.01 8.93 -12.51
C LEU A 206 9.17 7.68 -11.66
N MET A 207 9.00 7.84 -10.35
CA MET A 207 9.01 6.76 -9.36
C MET A 207 7.57 6.34 -9.01
N GLY A 208 7.13 6.69 -7.79
CA GLY A 208 5.81 6.37 -7.26
C GLY A 208 4.75 7.45 -7.48
N LEU A 209 3.48 7.05 -7.46
CA LEU A 209 2.35 7.97 -7.37
C LEU A 209 1.28 7.44 -6.41
N LYS A 210 0.52 8.36 -5.80
CA LYS A 210 -0.69 8.04 -5.03
C LYS A 210 -1.81 9.00 -5.41
N ALA A 211 -2.93 8.46 -5.87
CA ALA A 211 -4.14 9.23 -6.12
C ALA A 211 -5.00 9.18 -4.85
N VAL A 212 -5.41 10.35 -4.36
CA VAL A 212 -6.18 10.49 -3.12
C VAL A 212 -7.27 11.54 -3.29
N ASN A 213 -8.33 11.43 -2.49
CA ASN A 213 -9.28 12.52 -2.31
C ASN A 213 -8.79 13.40 -1.15
N VAL A 214 -8.69 14.71 -1.36
CA VAL A 214 -8.14 15.65 -0.36
C VAL A 214 -9.12 15.91 0.79
N ASP A 215 -10.42 15.90 0.50
CA ASP A 215 -11.47 16.30 1.46
C ASP A 215 -12.22 15.11 2.08
N LYS A 216 -12.09 13.92 1.48
CA LYS A 216 -12.89 12.75 1.86
C LYS A 216 -12.02 11.65 2.47
N VAL A 217 -12.27 11.37 3.74
CA VAL A 217 -11.81 10.13 4.40
C VAL A 217 -12.92 9.10 4.30
N VAL A 218 -12.59 7.90 3.82
CA VAL A 218 -13.51 6.77 3.78
C VAL A 218 -13.11 5.77 4.86
N GLY A 219 -14.11 5.37 5.65
CA GLY A 219 -14.01 4.28 6.58
C GLY A 219 -13.67 4.66 8.02
N THR A 220 -14.26 3.88 8.93
CA THR A 220 -14.02 3.92 10.37
C THR A 220 -13.77 2.50 10.84
N ASN A 221 -13.19 2.36 12.03
CA ASN A 221 -13.12 1.08 12.72
C ASN A 221 -13.19 1.38 14.24
N PRO A 222 -13.39 0.35 15.10
CA PRO A 222 -13.48 0.56 16.55
C PRO A 222 -12.29 1.30 17.19
N HIS A 223 -11.16 1.45 16.48
CA HIS A 223 -9.97 2.15 16.94
C HIS A 223 -10.04 3.66 16.71
N ALA A 224 -10.85 4.13 15.76
CA ALA A 224 -11.08 5.56 15.56
C ALA A 224 -11.73 6.20 16.80
N ASP A 225 -12.70 5.51 17.40
CA ASP A 225 -13.48 6.04 18.54
C ASP A 225 -12.74 5.95 19.88
N ARG A 226 -11.79 5.01 20.03
CA ARG A 226 -11.03 4.82 21.28
C ARG A 226 -9.81 5.71 21.41
N ASN A 227 -9.36 6.36 20.34
CA ASN A 227 -8.23 7.30 20.37
C ASN A 227 -8.63 8.71 20.85
N GLY A 228 -9.69 8.83 21.66
CA GLY A 228 -10.22 10.07 22.24
C GLY A 228 -9.29 10.75 23.27
N GLY A 229 -8.07 11.10 22.87
CA GLY A 229 -7.15 11.95 23.61
C GLY A 229 -5.77 11.38 23.92
N ALA A 230 -5.50 10.10 23.64
CA ALA A 230 -4.20 9.47 23.88
C ALA A 230 -3.43 9.21 22.58
N ALA A 231 -2.12 9.50 22.58
CA ALA A 231 -1.18 9.36 21.46
C ALA A 231 -0.85 7.89 21.09
N THR A 232 -1.77 6.96 21.33
CA THR A 232 -1.57 5.52 21.14
C THR A 232 -2.29 5.04 19.89
N CYS A 233 -1.55 4.61 18.87
CA CYS A 233 -2.15 3.86 17.76
C CYS A 233 -2.58 2.47 18.27
N ALA A 234 -3.63 1.89 17.70
CA ALA A 234 -4.10 0.56 18.08
C ALA A 234 -4.18 -0.34 16.84
N SER A 235 -3.88 -1.64 17.00
CA SER A 235 -4.01 -2.59 15.89
C SER A 235 -5.47 -3.06 15.76
N SER A 236 -6.02 -3.01 14.56
CA SER A 236 -7.33 -3.60 14.27
C SER A 236 -7.24 -5.08 13.92
N ARG A 237 -8.05 -5.88 14.59
CA ARG A 237 -8.31 -7.29 14.23
C ARG A 237 -9.47 -7.37 13.24
N PRO A 238 -9.42 -8.30 12.27
CA PRO A 238 -10.61 -8.62 11.48
C PRO A 238 -11.72 -9.12 12.41
N THR A 239 -12.90 -8.52 12.33
CA THR A 239 -14.11 -9.04 12.98
C THR A 239 -14.74 -10.10 12.07
N GLN A 240 -14.98 -11.31 12.60
CA GLN A 240 -15.95 -12.22 11.97
C GLN A 240 -17.33 -11.55 11.95
N PRO A 241 -18.19 -11.83 10.94
CA PRO A 241 -19.54 -11.27 10.91
C PRO A 241 -20.30 -11.67 12.18
N GLY A 242 -20.60 -10.70 13.04
CA GLY A 242 -21.42 -10.89 14.26
C GLY A 242 -20.70 -10.82 15.62
N LEU A 243 -19.38 -10.58 15.68
CA LEU A 243 -18.67 -10.41 16.96
C LEU A 243 -17.74 -9.19 16.94
N ALA A 244 -17.80 -8.36 17.99
CA ALA A 244 -16.82 -7.30 18.23
C ALA A 244 -15.48 -7.93 18.65
N ALA A 245 -14.40 -7.67 17.91
CA ALA A 245 -13.08 -8.18 18.25
C ALA A 245 -12.50 -7.42 19.47
N PRO A 246 -11.83 -8.10 20.41
CA PRO A 246 -11.11 -7.41 21.47
C PRO A 246 -9.91 -6.66 20.88
N SER A 247 -9.83 -5.36 21.12
CA SER A 247 -8.68 -4.52 20.74
C SER A 247 -7.44 -4.87 21.58
N ARG A 248 -6.28 -5.05 20.94
CA ARG A 248 -5.00 -4.80 21.61
C ARG A 248 -4.52 -3.41 21.21
N ALA A 249 -4.52 -2.48 22.17
CA ALA A 249 -3.68 -1.30 22.07
C ALA A 249 -2.22 -1.75 22.06
N TRP A 250 -1.37 -1.06 21.30
CA TRP A 250 0.07 -1.26 21.41
C TRP A 250 0.49 -0.70 22.78
N ASN A 251 0.60 -1.58 23.79
CA ASN A 251 1.28 -1.23 25.04
C ASN A 251 2.78 -1.44 24.84
N CYS A 252 3.56 -0.44 25.26
CA CYS A 252 5.02 -0.44 25.29
C CYS A 252 5.60 -1.66 26.01
#